data_AF-A0A6M8J2J7-F1
#
_entry.id   AF-A0A6M8J2J7-F1
#
_cell.length_a   1.000
_cell.length_b   1.000
_cell.length_c   1.000
_cell.angle_alpha   90.00
_cell.angle_beta   90.00
_cell.angle_gamma   90.00
#
_symmetry.space_group_name_H-M   'P 1'
#
loop_
_entity.id
_entity.type
_entity.pdbx_description
1 polymer ?
#
loop_
_entity_poly.entity_id
_entity_poly.type
_entity_poly.pdbx_seq_one_letter_code
_entity_poly.pdbx_strand_id
1 'polypeptide(L)'
;MRGSRTSALRRVVRALSECGQGTVEAAYALPMTMLLLAMLAQPSIVLYDRMVMRQAAAEGCRMLATAEPADMEAVRVAVCHRLASVPPHDAFHVAGSPDAWDISLEGGGGSDEAAVSVGTRLRPLPFVGLTAGLMGAADGEGCVSIVERVAIDPQPSWVVGSPQGPRSQSWVGAWCS
;
A
#
# COMPACT_ATOMS: atom_id res chain seq x y z
N MET A 1 -38.55 -60.95 -17.50
CA MET A 1 -38.54 -59.71 -16.67
C MET A 1 -37.22 -59.48 -15.90
N ARG A 2 -36.03 -59.84 -16.43
CA ARG A 2 -34.74 -59.82 -15.69
C ARG A 2 -33.84 -58.59 -15.92
N GLY A 3 -34.19 -57.70 -16.86
CA GLY A 3 -33.34 -56.56 -17.28
C GLY A 3 -33.54 -55.23 -16.53
N SER A 4 -34.62 -55.07 -15.75
CA SER A 4 -34.93 -53.77 -15.12
C SER A 4 -34.06 -53.50 -13.87
N ARG A 5 -33.80 -54.53 -13.06
CA ARG A 5 -33.07 -54.42 -11.78
C ARG A 5 -31.59 -54.05 -11.93
N THR A 6 -30.93 -54.49 -13.00
CA THR A 6 -29.52 -54.18 -13.28
C THR A 6 -29.31 -52.73 -13.72
N SER A 7 -30.30 -52.10 -14.35
CA SER A 7 -30.25 -50.69 -14.76
C SER A 7 -30.39 -49.72 -13.57
N ALA A 8 -31.17 -50.10 -12.56
CA ALA A 8 -31.39 -49.31 -11.35
C ALA A 8 -30.16 -49.34 -10.45
N LEU A 9 -29.54 -50.50 -10.26
CA LEU A 9 -28.29 -50.67 -9.51
C LEU A 9 -27.13 -49.89 -10.13
N ARG A 10 -26.99 -49.89 -11.47
CA ARG A 10 -25.97 -49.08 -12.15
C ARG A 10 -26.17 -47.59 -11.95
N ARG A 11 -27.42 -47.12 -11.95
CA ARG A 11 -27.74 -45.70 -11.70
C ARG A 11 -27.44 -45.28 -10.27
N VAL A 12 -27.78 -46.12 -9.28
CA VAL A 12 -27.47 -45.85 -7.87
C VAL A 12 -25.97 -45.86 -7.62
N VAL A 13 -25.22 -46.83 -8.19
CA VAL A 13 -23.75 -46.86 -8.08
C VAL A 13 -23.10 -45.65 -8.76
N ARG A 14 -23.61 -45.20 -9.92
CA ARG A 14 -23.13 -43.96 -10.56
C ARG A 14 -23.39 -42.73 -9.70
N ALA A 15 -24.61 -42.57 -9.20
CA ALA A 15 -24.97 -41.44 -8.35
C ALA A 15 -24.15 -41.41 -7.04
N LEU A 16 -23.90 -42.58 -6.44
CA LEU A 16 -23.03 -42.70 -5.26
C LEU A 16 -21.56 -42.41 -5.61
N SER A 17 -21.08 -42.81 -6.80
CA SER A 17 -19.75 -42.49 -7.29
C SER A 17 -19.57 -40.99 -7.54
N GLU A 18 -20.58 -40.32 -8.11
CA GLU A 18 -20.58 -38.87 -8.35
C GLU A 18 -20.67 -38.07 -7.04
N CYS A 19 -21.51 -38.51 -6.07
CA CYS A 19 -21.56 -37.92 -4.74
C CYS A 19 -20.27 -38.14 -3.93
N GLY A 20 -19.62 -39.31 -4.06
CA GLY A 20 -18.34 -39.60 -3.42
C GLY A 20 -17.18 -38.84 -4.05
N GLN A 21 -17.22 -38.61 -5.36
CA GLN A 21 -16.23 -37.78 -6.05
C GLN A 21 -16.38 -36.30 -5.66
N GLY A 22 -17.61 -35.80 -5.52
CA GLY A 22 -17.87 -34.42 -5.08
C GLY A 22 -17.35 -34.10 -3.68
N THR A 23 -17.38 -35.06 -2.73
CA THR A 23 -16.82 -34.84 -1.38
C THR A 23 -15.30 -34.89 -1.34
N VAL A 24 -14.67 -35.75 -2.15
CA VAL A 24 -13.21 -35.85 -2.24
C VAL A 24 -12.62 -34.64 -2.97
N GLU A 25 -13.27 -34.18 -4.04
CA GLU A 25 -12.89 -32.93 -4.71
C GLU A 25 -13.09 -31.71 -3.80
N ALA A 26 -14.20 -31.64 -3.05
CA ALA A 26 -14.40 -30.57 -2.06
C ALA A 26 -13.38 -30.59 -0.93
N ALA A 27 -12.95 -31.77 -0.47
CA ALA A 27 -11.93 -31.93 0.57
C ALA A 27 -10.56 -31.39 0.14
N TYR A 28 -10.26 -31.38 -1.16
CA TYR A 28 -9.05 -30.77 -1.71
C TYR A 28 -9.26 -29.31 -2.15
N ALA A 29 -10.42 -28.98 -2.71
CA ALA A 29 -10.73 -27.65 -3.20
C ALA A 29 -10.79 -26.62 -2.07
N LEU A 30 -11.34 -26.98 -0.91
CA LEU A 30 -11.44 -26.07 0.23
C LEU A 30 -10.07 -25.60 0.74
N PRO A 31 -9.10 -26.48 1.10
CA PRO A 31 -7.79 -26.03 1.56
C PRO A 31 -7.01 -25.27 0.49
N MET A 32 -7.11 -25.66 -0.79
CA MET A 32 -6.47 -24.92 -1.88
C MET A 32 -7.08 -23.53 -2.06
N THR A 33 -8.40 -23.40 -1.97
CA THR A 33 -9.09 -22.11 -2.03
C THR A 33 -8.68 -21.22 -0.86
N MET A 34 -8.64 -21.76 0.36
CA MET A 34 -8.16 -21.01 1.54
C MET A 34 -6.71 -20.57 1.38
N LEU A 35 -5.84 -21.43 0.84
CA LEU A 35 -4.44 -21.09 0.57
C LEU A 35 -4.32 -19.97 -0.47
N LEU A 36 -5.09 -20.02 -1.56
CA LEU A 36 -5.11 -18.97 -2.57
C LEU A 36 -5.61 -17.65 -1.99
N LEU A 37 -6.67 -17.68 -1.17
CA LEU A 37 -7.17 -16.49 -0.49
C LEU A 37 -6.12 -15.93 0.49
N ALA A 38 -5.43 -16.78 1.24
CA ALA A 38 -4.34 -16.35 2.13
C ALA A 38 -3.17 -15.73 1.35
N MET A 39 -2.82 -16.29 0.20
CA MET A 39 -1.81 -15.75 -0.71
C MET A 39 -2.22 -14.42 -1.34
N LEU A 40 -3.52 -14.18 -1.55
CA LEU A 40 -4.04 -12.92 -2.06
C LEU A 40 -4.27 -11.87 -0.98
N ALA A 41 -4.51 -12.27 0.27
CA ALA A 41 -4.81 -11.36 1.36
C ALA A 41 -3.65 -10.38 1.62
N GLN A 42 -2.43 -10.90 1.76
CA GLN A 42 -1.26 -10.06 2.02
C GLN A 42 -0.94 -9.04 0.90
N PRO A 43 -0.86 -9.41 -0.39
CA PRO A 43 -0.60 -8.43 -1.44
C PRO A 43 -1.75 -7.41 -1.58
N SER A 44 -2.99 -7.80 -1.25
CA SER A 44 -4.12 -6.87 -1.24
C SER A 44 -3.97 -5.82 -0.13
N ILE A 45 -3.57 -6.22 1.07
CA ILE A 45 -3.29 -5.32 2.20
C ILE A 45 -2.14 -4.38 1.85
N VAL A 46 -1.03 -4.93 1.33
CA VAL A 46 0.13 -4.13 0.92
C VAL A 46 -0.24 -3.10 -0.14
N LEU A 47 -1.07 -3.46 -1.11
CA LEU A 47 -1.51 -2.54 -2.16
C LEU A 47 -2.36 -1.40 -1.56
N TYR A 48 -3.25 -1.73 -0.62
CA TYR A 48 -4.02 -0.72 0.11
C TYR A 48 -3.10 0.24 0.87
N ASP A 49 -2.12 -0.27 1.61
CA ASP A 49 -1.17 0.55 2.36
C ASP A 49 -0.40 1.49 1.42
N ARG A 50 0.10 0.99 0.28
CA ARG A 50 0.77 1.83 -0.73
C ARG A 50 -0.13 2.91 -1.30
N MET A 51 -1.41 2.62 -1.54
CA MET A 51 -2.37 3.63 -2.01
C MET A 51 -2.57 4.73 -0.96
N VAL A 52 -2.75 4.37 0.31
CA VAL A 52 -2.90 5.32 1.41
C VAL A 52 -1.62 6.13 1.63
N MET A 53 -0.45 5.49 1.61
CA MET A 53 0.87 6.14 1.71
C MET A 53 1.06 7.16 0.58
N ARG A 54 0.80 6.77 -0.66
CA ARG A 54 0.93 7.66 -1.82
C ARG A 54 -0.04 8.84 -1.75
N GLN A 55 -1.28 8.62 -1.33
CA GLN A 55 -2.26 9.69 -1.16
C GLN A 55 -1.82 10.67 -0.05
N ALA A 56 -1.39 10.14 1.10
CA ALA A 56 -0.90 10.95 2.22
C ALA A 56 0.34 11.76 1.83
N ALA A 57 1.29 11.14 1.10
CA ALA A 57 2.49 11.80 0.59
C ALA A 57 2.14 12.91 -0.42
N ALA A 58 1.24 12.64 -1.37
CA ALA A 58 0.83 13.64 -2.37
C ALA A 58 0.14 14.86 -1.74
N GLU A 59 -0.68 14.63 -0.73
CA GLU A 59 -1.33 15.73 -0.01
C GLU A 59 -0.35 16.48 0.90
N GLY A 60 0.57 15.75 1.54
CA GLY A 60 1.71 16.32 2.26
C GLY A 60 2.58 17.20 1.36
N CYS A 61 2.85 16.79 0.11
CA CYS A 61 3.61 17.60 -0.86
C CYS A 61 2.94 18.95 -1.15
N ARG A 62 1.61 18.96 -1.28
CA ARG A 62 0.85 20.21 -1.51
C ARG A 62 0.90 21.14 -0.30
N MET A 63 0.83 20.58 0.91
CA MET A 63 0.98 21.35 2.14
C MET A 63 2.42 21.89 2.28
N LEU A 64 3.41 21.03 2.00
CA LEU A 64 4.83 21.34 2.05
C LEU A 64 5.21 22.45 1.07
N ALA A 65 4.63 22.44 -0.13
CA ALA A 65 4.84 23.47 -1.16
C ALA A 65 4.57 24.90 -0.67
N THR A 66 3.63 25.06 0.26
CA THR A 66 3.24 26.37 0.82
C THR A 66 3.71 26.59 2.26
N ALA A 67 4.26 25.56 2.89
CA ALA A 67 4.69 25.59 4.28
C ALA A 67 5.96 26.42 4.44
N GLU A 68 6.02 27.22 5.50
CA GLU A 68 7.29 27.80 5.95
C GLU A 68 8.09 26.77 6.76
N PRO A 69 9.40 26.97 6.98
CA PRO A 69 10.21 26.05 7.79
C PRO A 69 9.65 25.80 9.20
N ALA A 70 8.90 26.75 9.76
CA ALA A 70 8.23 26.60 11.06
C ALA A 70 7.02 25.64 11.03
N ASP A 71 6.43 25.40 9.87
CA ASP A 71 5.21 24.59 9.70
C ASP A 71 5.50 23.13 9.33
N MET A 72 6.78 22.75 9.17
CA MET A 72 7.19 21.41 8.75
C MET A 72 6.63 20.30 9.64
N GLU A 73 6.56 20.55 10.95
CA GLU A 73 5.99 19.58 11.90
C GLU A 73 4.47 19.48 11.76
N ALA A 74 3.78 20.57 11.43
CA ALA A 74 2.35 20.53 11.16
C ALA A 74 2.04 19.70 9.90
N VAL A 75 2.89 19.79 8.87
CA VAL A 75 2.80 18.94 7.67
C VAL A 75 3.00 17.46 8.03
N ARG A 76 4.02 17.15 8.85
CA ARG A 76 4.26 15.78 9.33
C ARG A 76 3.04 15.23 10.07
N VAL A 77 2.49 15.97 11.02
CA VAL A 77 1.30 15.56 11.79
C VAL A 77 0.09 15.34 10.88
N ALA A 78 -0.12 16.19 9.88
CA ALA A 78 -1.21 16.03 8.91
C ALA A 78 -1.06 14.75 8.08
N VAL A 79 0.17 14.39 7.68
CA VAL A 79 0.47 13.13 7.00
C VAL A 79 0.24 11.94 7.94
N CYS A 80 0.75 11.99 9.18
CA CYS A 80 0.51 10.94 10.19
C CYS A 80 -0.99 10.70 10.43
N HIS A 81 -1.78 11.76 10.54
CA HIS A 81 -3.22 11.65 10.76
C HIS A 81 -3.93 10.92 9.61
N ARG A 82 -3.46 11.05 8.37
CA ARG A 82 -4.00 10.28 7.23
C ARG A 82 -3.57 8.83 7.25
N LEU A 83 -2.32 8.58 7.62
CA LEU A 83 -1.79 7.22 7.78
C LEU A 83 -2.48 6.46 8.93
N ALA A 84 -3.11 7.15 9.88
CA ALA A 84 -3.94 6.52 10.91
C ALA A 84 -5.17 5.76 10.37
N SER A 85 -5.52 5.94 9.09
CA SER A 85 -6.53 5.13 8.41
C SER A 85 -6.05 3.72 8.03
N VAL A 86 -4.74 3.45 8.12
CA VAL A 86 -4.18 2.11 7.94
C VAL A 86 -4.46 1.29 9.21
N PRO A 87 -5.17 0.15 9.11
CA PRO A 87 -5.48 -0.66 10.27
C PRO A 87 -4.20 -1.19 10.97
N PRO A 88 -4.02 -0.96 12.29
CA PRO A 88 -2.89 -1.48 13.03
C PRO A 88 -3.10 -2.98 13.29
N HIS A 89 -2.55 -3.81 12.40
CA HIS A 89 -2.53 -5.26 12.58
C HIS A 89 -1.10 -5.77 12.72
N ASP A 90 -0.76 -6.23 13.93
CA ASP A 90 0.53 -6.80 14.30
C ASP A 90 0.92 -8.03 13.45
N ALA A 91 -0.08 -8.67 12.82
CA ALA A 91 0.14 -9.77 11.88
C ALA A 91 0.92 -9.35 10.63
N PHE A 92 0.90 -8.06 10.28
CA PHE A 92 1.49 -7.53 9.05
C PHE A 92 2.41 -6.33 9.30
N HIS A 93 2.22 -5.57 10.37
CA HIS A 93 2.99 -4.36 10.67
C HIS A 93 3.91 -4.58 11.87
N VAL A 94 5.17 -4.19 11.74
CA VAL A 94 6.19 -4.38 12.79
C VAL A 94 6.08 -3.33 13.90
N ALA A 95 5.27 -2.29 13.71
CA ALA A 95 5.02 -1.27 14.72
C ALA A 95 3.54 -0.83 14.67
N GLY A 96 2.77 -1.18 15.72
CA GLY A 96 1.39 -0.74 15.92
C GLY A 96 1.26 0.67 16.54
N SER A 97 2.24 1.55 16.35
CA SER A 97 2.30 2.89 16.97
C SER A 97 2.37 3.99 15.91
N PRO A 98 1.87 5.22 16.16
CA PRO A 98 2.06 6.38 15.26
C PRO A 98 3.54 6.67 14.89
N ASP A 99 4.51 6.20 15.68
CA ASP A 99 5.96 6.22 15.35
C ASP A 99 6.41 5.12 14.36
N ALA A 100 5.49 4.31 13.83
CA ALA A 100 5.79 3.25 12.87
C ALA A 100 6.17 3.76 11.48
N TRP A 101 5.75 4.99 11.16
CA TRP A 101 5.90 5.58 9.85
C TRP A 101 7.17 6.41 9.80
N ASP A 102 8.08 6.03 8.91
CA ASP A 102 9.24 6.86 8.59
C ASP A 102 8.82 7.93 7.58
N ILE A 103 8.69 9.17 8.03
CA ILE A 103 8.27 10.30 7.18
C ILE A 103 9.45 11.24 6.98
N SER A 104 9.88 11.41 5.74
CA SER A 104 10.88 12.39 5.34
C SER A 104 10.23 13.49 4.51
N LEU A 105 10.47 14.75 4.90
CA LEU A 105 10.04 15.93 4.15
C LEU A 105 11.28 16.56 3.53
N GLU A 106 11.26 16.76 2.21
CA GLU A 106 12.36 17.36 1.46
C GLU A 106 11.83 18.57 0.68
N GLY A 107 12.53 19.71 0.77
CA GLY A 107 12.06 20.97 0.20
C GLY A 107 11.00 21.67 1.06
N GLY A 108 10.23 22.58 0.45
CA GLY A 108 9.21 23.40 1.09
C GLY A 108 9.30 24.87 0.68
N GLY A 109 8.44 25.74 1.23
CA GLY A 109 8.19 27.13 0.80
C GLY A 109 9.43 27.91 0.32
N GLY A 110 9.74 27.78 -0.97
CA GLY A 110 10.90 28.41 -1.61
C GLY A 110 11.89 27.48 -2.33
N SER A 111 11.75 26.15 -2.24
CA SER A 111 12.51 25.18 -3.05
C SER A 111 11.85 24.89 -4.39
N ASP A 112 12.66 24.46 -5.36
CA ASP A 112 12.19 24.09 -6.71
C ASP A 112 11.38 22.79 -6.71
N GLU A 113 11.56 21.94 -5.70
CA GLU A 113 10.86 20.66 -5.56
C GLU A 113 10.37 20.52 -4.11
N ALA A 114 9.15 20.01 -3.94
CA ALA A 114 8.61 19.59 -2.66
C ALA A 114 8.32 18.09 -2.71
N ALA A 115 9.00 17.32 -1.86
CA ALA A 115 8.90 15.88 -1.84
C ALA A 115 8.60 15.35 -0.43
N VAL A 116 7.73 14.35 -0.38
CA VAL A 116 7.38 13.63 0.84
C VAL A 116 7.59 12.15 0.59
N SER A 117 8.38 11.52 1.45
CA SER A 117 8.54 10.06 1.47
C SER A 117 7.91 9.51 2.73
N VAL A 118 7.17 8.42 2.58
CA VAL A 118 6.57 7.65 3.68
C VAL A 118 7.09 6.23 3.58
N GLY A 119 7.63 5.71 4.67
CA GLY A 119 8.18 4.38 4.79
C GLY A 119 7.51 3.57 5.90
N THR A 120 7.40 2.27 5.71
CA THR A 120 6.97 1.32 6.76
C THR A 120 7.65 -0.03 6.60
N ARG A 121 7.68 -0.80 7.69
CA ARG A 121 8.17 -2.19 7.71
C ARG A 121 7.03 -3.15 7.97
N LEU A 122 6.98 -4.18 7.13
CA LEU A 122 5.95 -5.21 7.16
C LEU A 122 6.54 -6.57 7.48
N ARG A 123 5.81 -7.36 8.24
CA ARG A 123 6.11 -8.76 8.49
C ARG A 123 5.33 -9.64 7.50
N PRO A 124 6.00 -10.28 6.53
CA PRO A 124 5.30 -11.11 5.58
C PRO A 124 4.83 -12.44 6.20
N LEU A 125 3.74 -12.99 5.67
CA LEU A 125 3.27 -14.34 6.01
C LEU A 125 4.35 -15.37 5.68
N PRO A 126 4.42 -16.52 6.37
CA PRO A 126 5.53 -17.47 6.25
C PRO A 126 5.92 -17.84 4.81
N PHE A 127 4.94 -18.11 3.95
CA PHE A 127 5.20 -18.43 2.53
C PHE A 127 5.69 -17.22 1.73
N VAL A 128 5.06 -16.05 1.93
CA VAL A 128 5.47 -14.80 1.26
C VAL A 128 6.84 -14.36 1.75
N GLY A 129 7.12 -14.52 3.05
CA GLY A 129 8.40 -14.21 3.69
C GLY A 129 9.51 -15.12 3.22
N LEU A 130 9.25 -16.42 3.05
CA LEU A 130 10.18 -17.35 2.41
C LEU A 130 10.54 -16.88 1.00
N THR A 131 9.54 -16.53 0.18
CA THR A 131 9.79 -16.03 -1.18
C THR A 131 10.52 -14.69 -1.18
N ALA A 132 10.18 -13.77 -0.27
CA ALA A 132 10.83 -12.47 -0.14
C ALA A 132 12.28 -12.61 0.30
N GLY A 133 12.58 -13.51 1.25
CA GLY A 133 13.93 -13.84 1.68
C GLY A 133 14.76 -14.46 0.55
N LEU A 134 14.19 -15.40 -0.20
CA LEU A 134 14.85 -15.98 -1.38
C LEU A 134 15.13 -14.95 -2.48
N MET A 135 14.28 -13.94 -2.62
CA MET A 135 14.44 -12.85 -3.59
C MET A 135 15.37 -11.73 -3.07
N GLY A 136 15.83 -11.80 -1.82
CA GLY A 136 16.63 -10.75 -1.18
C GLY A 136 15.83 -9.47 -0.88
N ALA A 137 14.49 -9.55 -0.88
CA ALA A 137 13.60 -8.43 -0.60
C ALA A 137 13.28 -8.28 0.91
N ALA A 138 13.54 -9.32 1.70
CA ALA A 138 13.41 -9.27 3.16
C ALA A 138 14.74 -8.87 3.82
N ASP A 139 14.66 -8.09 4.89
CA ASP A 139 15.79 -7.70 5.72
C ASP A 139 16.29 -8.86 6.61
N GLY A 140 17.32 -8.59 7.42
CA GLY A 140 17.89 -9.57 8.35
C GLY A 140 16.92 -10.06 9.44
N GLU A 141 15.81 -9.36 9.67
CA GLU A 141 14.73 -9.73 10.58
C GLU A 141 13.58 -10.45 9.85
N GLY A 142 13.68 -10.64 8.54
CA GLY A 142 12.66 -11.23 7.68
C GLY A 142 11.50 -10.28 7.33
N CYS A 143 11.67 -8.98 7.55
CA CYS A 143 10.68 -7.95 7.25
C CYS A 143 10.91 -7.33 5.87
N VAL A 144 9.84 -6.82 5.26
CA VAL A 144 9.89 -6.12 3.96
C VAL A 144 9.63 -4.65 4.20
N SER A 145 10.54 -3.78 3.75
CA SER A 145 10.35 -2.34 3.78
C SER A 145 9.62 -1.86 2.53
N ILE A 146 8.66 -0.96 2.73
CA ILE A 146 7.94 -0.29 1.64
C ILE A 146 8.11 1.19 1.83
N VAL A 147 8.53 1.88 0.77
CA VAL A 147 8.68 3.32 0.73
C VAL A 147 7.92 3.84 -0.48
N GLU A 148 7.09 4.86 -0.25
CA GLU A 148 6.41 5.64 -1.28
C GLU A 148 6.92 7.06 -1.20
N ARG A 149 7.44 7.57 -2.33
CA ARG A 149 7.88 8.95 -2.48
C ARG A 149 7.03 9.64 -3.53
N VAL A 150 6.50 10.80 -3.17
CA VAL A 150 5.85 11.71 -4.10
C VAL A 150 6.65 13.00 -4.11
N ALA A 151 6.84 13.56 -5.30
CA ALA A 151 7.47 14.85 -5.50
C ALA A 151 6.63 15.68 -6.45
N ILE A 152 6.59 16.99 -6.21
CA ILE A 152 5.94 17.96 -7.07
C ILE A 152 6.85 19.18 -7.25
N ASP A 153 6.76 19.80 -8.42
CA ASP A 153 7.31 21.13 -8.66
C ASP A 153 6.23 22.15 -8.26
N PRO A 154 6.38 22.85 -7.13
CA PRO A 154 5.33 23.72 -6.60
C PRO A 154 5.16 25.00 -7.44
N GLN A 155 6.19 25.40 -8.19
CA GLN A 155 6.19 26.61 -9.00
C GLN A 155 6.07 26.29 -10.48
N PRO A 156 5.12 26.92 -11.20
CA PRO A 156 5.03 26.74 -12.64
C PRO A 156 6.23 27.39 -13.33
N SER A 157 6.66 26.81 -14.46
CA SER A 157 7.87 27.23 -15.19
C SER A 157 7.88 28.70 -15.59
N TRP A 158 6.71 29.30 -15.84
CA TRP A 158 6.62 30.73 -16.18
C TRP A 158 6.94 31.65 -15.00
N VAL A 159 6.67 31.22 -13.76
CA VAL A 159 7.04 31.98 -12.55
C VAL A 159 8.55 31.87 -12.31
N VAL A 160 9.10 30.67 -12.48
CA VAL A 160 10.55 30.44 -12.33
C VAL A 160 11.36 31.21 -13.37
N GLY A 161 10.86 31.31 -14.61
CA GLY A 161 11.49 32.09 -15.67
C GLY A 161 11.25 33.60 -15.59
N SER A 162 10.46 34.08 -14.62
CA SER A 162 10.16 35.51 -14.48
C SER A 162 11.28 36.25 -13.73
N PRO A 163 11.54 37.53 -14.05
CA PRO A 163 12.49 38.36 -13.29
C PRO A 163 12.16 38.48 -11.80
N GLN A 164 10.87 38.36 -11.45
CA GLN A 164 10.38 38.45 -10.09
C GLN A 164 10.68 37.17 -9.29
N GLY A 165 10.79 36.02 -9.97
CA GLY A 165 11.07 34.73 -9.34
C GLY A 165 9.92 34.18 -8.48
N PRO A 166 10.19 33.13 -7.68
CA PRO A 166 9.15 32.33 -7.02
C PRO A 166 8.60 32.91 -5.70
N ARG A 167 9.21 33.99 -5.17
CA ARG A 167 8.79 34.56 -3.88
C ARG A 167 7.60 35.49 -4.06
N SER A 168 6.49 35.25 -3.37
CA SER A 168 5.30 36.13 -3.44
C SER A 168 5.61 37.60 -3.13
N GLN A 169 6.55 37.86 -2.22
CA GLN A 169 6.94 39.22 -1.82
C GLN A 169 7.59 40.04 -2.95
N SER A 170 8.32 39.42 -3.88
CA SER A 170 8.97 40.14 -4.99
C SER A 170 7.97 40.57 -6.07
N TRP A 171 6.78 39.97 -6.09
CA TRP A 171 5.70 40.38 -6.99
C TRP A 171 4.98 41.63 -6.49
N VAL A 172 4.97 41.88 -5.18
CA VAL A 172 4.27 43.03 -4.59
C VAL A 172 4.89 44.34 -5.09
N GLY A 173 4.18 45.07 -5.94
CA GLY A 173 4.62 46.36 -6.48
C GLY A 173 5.46 46.26 -7.77
N ALA A 174 5.69 45.05 -8.30
CA ALA A 174 6.43 44.86 -9.56
C ALA A 174 5.74 45.49 -10.79
N TRP A 175 4.45 45.81 -10.68
CA TRP A 175 3.67 46.53 -11.69
C TRP A 175 3.80 48.06 -11.61
N CYS A 176 4.46 48.60 -10.58
CA CYS A 176 4.69 50.04 -10.41
C CYS A 176 6.06 50.50 -10.96
N SER A 177 6.88 49.58 -11.48
CA SER A 177 8.21 49.85 -12.08
C SER A 177 8.16 49.88 -13.59
#